data_AF-A0A833GDR3-F1
#
_entry.id   AF-A0A833GDR3-F1
#
_cell.length_a   1.000
_cell.length_b   1.000
_cell.length_c   1.000
_cell.angle_alpha   90.00
_cell.angle_beta   90.00
_cell.angle_gamma   90.00
#
_symmetry.space_group_name_H-M   'P 1'
#
loop_
_entity.id
_entity.type
_entity.pdbx_description
1 polymer ?
#
loop_
_entity_poly.entity_id
_entity_poly.type
_entity_poly.pdbx_seq_one_letter_code
_entity_poly.pdbx_strand_id
1 'polypeptide(L)' 'LKSASFRTDPYFGFSVPTSVPGVEPHLLYPMKTWKDKAAFDKTARNLVKMFQDNFVKFENDVDADVRAAAPEVRLAAE' A
#
# COMPACT_ATOMS: atom_id res chain seq x y z
N LEU A 1 2.50 -1.89 19.05
CA LEU A 1 2.60 -2.58 17.74
C LEU A 1 3.94 -3.28 17.47
N LYS A 2 5.03 -2.98 18.18
CA LYS A 2 6.37 -3.54 17.90
C LYS A 2 6.48 -5.08 17.90
N SER A 3 5.55 -5.78 18.56
CA SER A 3 5.49 -7.25 18.64
C SER A 3 4.35 -7.88 17.83
N ALA A 4 3.61 -7.09 17.03
CA ALA A 4 2.56 -7.61 16.17
C ALA A 4 3.15 -8.26 14.92
N SER A 5 2.46 -9.25 14.35
CA SER A 5 2.78 -9.77 13.02
C SER A 5 2.32 -8.78 11.96
N PHE A 6 3.07 -8.66 10.87
CA PHE A 6 2.76 -7.76 9.76
C PHE A 6 2.65 -8.53 8.46
N ARG A 7 1.80 -8.03 7.57
CA ARG A 7 1.75 -8.41 6.16
C ARG A 7 2.25 -7.24 5.31
N THR A 8 2.74 -7.54 4.12
CA THR A 8 3.05 -6.52 3.12
C THR A 8 1.78 -6.17 2.34
N ASP A 9 1.52 -4.89 2.13
CA ASP A 9 0.46 -4.43 1.23
C ASP A 9 0.84 -4.67 -0.24
N PRO A 10 0.00 -5.28 -1.08
CA PRO A 10 0.38 -5.59 -2.45
C PRO A 10 0.38 -4.40 -3.42
N TYR A 11 -0.06 -3.21 -3.01
CA TYR A 11 -0.09 -2.03 -3.90
C TYR A 11 1.00 -1.02 -3.55
N PHE A 12 1.25 -0.82 -2.26
CA PHE A 12 2.24 0.13 -1.76
C PHE A 12 3.44 -0.56 -1.09
N GLY A 13 3.25 -1.81 -0.65
CA GLY A 13 4.23 -2.61 0.09
C GLY A 13 4.67 -2.02 1.42
N PHE A 14 3.74 -1.35 2.09
CA PHE A 14 3.83 -1.02 3.50
C PHE A 14 3.62 -2.27 4.37
N SER A 15 4.23 -2.29 5.55
CA SER A 15 3.93 -3.28 6.57
C SER A 15 2.62 -2.92 7.28
N VAL A 16 1.58 -3.73 7.10
CA VAL A 16 0.29 -3.59 7.77
C VAL A 16 0.17 -4.64 8.87
N PRO A 17 -0.15 -4.27 10.13
CA PRO A 17 -0.31 -5.25 11.21
C PRO A 17 -1.48 -6.18 10.90
N THR A 18 -1.33 -7.48 11.21
CA THR A 18 -2.39 -8.47 11.00
C THR A 18 -3.43 -8.47 12.11
N SER A 19 -3.09 -7.91 13.28
CA SER A 19 -3.98 -7.77 14.43
C SER A 19 -3.61 -6.54 15.26
N VAL A 20 -4.63 -5.85 15.77
CA VAL A 20 -4.50 -4.73 16.70
C VAL A 20 -5.58 -4.91 17.78
N PRO A 21 -5.23 -4.97 19.08
CA PRO A 21 -6.22 -5.07 20.15
C PRO A 21 -7.25 -3.95 20.09
N GLY A 22 -8.54 -4.31 20.20
CA GLY A 22 -9.65 -3.35 20.13
C GLY A 22 -10.03 -2.90 18.72
N VAL A 23 -9.39 -3.44 17.66
CA VAL A 23 -9.74 -3.16 16.26
C VAL A 23 -10.24 -4.43 15.59
N GLU A 24 -11.35 -4.33 14.88
CA GLU A 24 -11.87 -5.47 14.12
C GLU A 24 -10.91 -5.87 12.99
N PRO A 25 -10.53 -7.15 12.86
CA PRO A 25 -9.52 -7.58 11.89
C PRO A 25 -9.86 -7.18 10.46
N HIS A 26 -11.13 -7.17 10.08
CA HIS A 26 -11.54 -6.88 8.70
C HIS A 26 -11.23 -5.42 8.28
N LEU A 27 -11.13 -4.48 9.22
CA LEU A 27 -10.73 -3.09 8.97
C LEU A 27 -9.25 -2.97 8.58
N LEU A 28 -8.41 -3.92 9.03
CA LEU A 28 -7.00 -4.00 8.67
C LEU A 28 -6.77 -4.53 7.24
N TYR A 29 -7.85 -4.96 6.55
CA TYR A 29 -7.83 -5.43 5.18
C TYR A 29 -8.83 -4.60 4.35
N PRO A 30 -8.43 -3.43 3.83
CA PRO A 30 -9.34 -2.53 3.11
C PRO A 30 -10.10 -3.22 1.97
N MET A 31 -9.46 -4.16 1.27
CA MET A 31 -10.12 -4.96 0.24
C MET A 31 -11.37 -5.70 0.77
N LYS A 32 -11.38 -6.15 2.04
CA LYS A 32 -12.52 -6.86 2.65
C LYS A 32 -13.73 -5.95 2.89
N THR A 33 -13.54 -4.65 3.03
CA THR A 33 -14.62 -3.68 3.27
C THR A 33 -15.36 -3.27 1.99
N TRP A 34 -14.79 -3.56 0.82
CA TRP A 34 -15.40 -3.26 -0.48
C TRP A 34 -16.33 -4.37 -0.93
N LYS A 35 -17.52 -4.01 -1.44
CA LYS A 35 -18.46 -4.99 -2.03
C LYS A 35 -17.89 -5.60 -3.31
N ASP A 36 -17.30 -4.76 -4.17
CA ASP A 36 -16.68 -5.16 -5.42
C ASP A 36 -15.15 -5.15 -5.27
N LYS A 37 -14.54 -6.33 -5.38
CA LYS A 37 -13.08 -6.51 -5.24
C LYS A 37 -12.32 -6.03 -6.47
N ALA A 38 -12.91 -6.11 -7.66
CA ALA A 38 -12.30 -5.64 -8.89
C ALA A 38 -12.29 -4.09 -8.92
N ALA A 39 -13.37 -3.46 -8.44
CA ALA A 39 -13.40 -2.00 -8.26
C ALA A 39 -12.32 -1.52 -7.28
N PHE A 40 -12.09 -2.25 -6.19
CA PHE A 40 -11.01 -1.96 -5.25
C PHE A 40 -9.63 -2.06 -5.91
N ASP A 41 -9.32 -3.17 -6.60
CA ASP A 41 -8.03 -3.36 -7.28
C ASP A 41 -7.78 -2.23 -8.31
N LYS A 42 -8.77 -1.91 -9.14
CA LYS A 42 -8.69 -0.79 -10.08
C LYS A 42 -8.41 0.54 -9.38
N THR A 43 -9.07 0.80 -8.26
CA THR A 43 -8.91 2.05 -7.49
C THR A 43 -7.52 2.11 -6.85
N ALA A 44 -7.05 1.01 -6.28
CA ALA A 44 -5.72 0.94 -5.66
C ALA A 44 -4.60 1.15 -6.70
N ARG A 45 -4.69 0.53 -7.88
CA ARG A 45 -3.75 0.76 -8.99
C ARG A 45 -3.75 2.20 -9.47
N ASN A 46 -4.94 2.80 -9.63
CA ASN A 46 -5.06 4.20 -10.03
C ASN A 46 -4.43 5.13 -8.98
N LEU A 47 -4.62 4.83 -7.69
CA LEU A 47 -4.02 5.61 -6.63
C LEU A 47 -2.49 5.51 -6.64
N VAL A 48 -1.93 4.30 -6.80
CA VAL A 48 -0.47 4.12 -6.96
C VAL A 48 0.05 4.96 -8.13
N LYS A 49 -0.64 4.91 -9.28
CA LYS A 49 -0.27 5.73 -10.44
C LYS A 49 -0.29 7.23 -10.12
N MET A 50 -1.31 7.73 -9.43
CA MET A 50 -1.38 9.14 -9.05
C MET A 50 -0.22 9.56 -8.14
N PHE A 51 0.21 8.68 -7.23
CA PHE A 51 1.40 8.93 -6.40
C PHE A 51 2.68 8.96 -7.24
N GLN A 52 2.85 8.01 -8.17
CA GLN A 52 3.99 7.98 -9.09
C GLN A 52 4.06 9.25 -9.94
N ASP A 53 2.95 9.61 -10.59
CA ASP A 53 2.86 10.78 -11.47
C ASP A 53 3.16 12.08 -10.68
N ASN A 54 2.76 12.15 -9.40
CA ASN A 54 3.11 13.26 -8.54
C ASN A 54 4.59 13.25 -8.13
N PHE A 55 5.16 12.07 -7.86
CA PHE A 55 6.54 11.91 -7.41
C PHE A 55 7.57 12.33 -8.46
N VAL A 56 7.27 12.15 -9.75
CA VAL A 56 8.12 12.61 -10.88
C VAL A 56 8.51 14.08 -10.74
N LYS A 57 7.64 14.92 -10.17
CA LYS A 57 7.91 16.35 -9.96
C LYS A 57 9.02 16.63 -8.94
N PHE A 58 9.31 15.67 -8.06
CA PHE A 58 10.22 15.80 -6.92
C PHE A 58 11.40 14.84 -7.02
N GLU A 59 11.47 13.98 -8.04
CA GLU A 59 12.47 12.91 -8.15
C GLU A 59 13.92 13.40 -8.09
N ASN A 60 14.19 14.60 -8.64
CA ASN A 60 15.50 15.23 -8.64
C ASN A 60 15.87 15.90 -7.30
N ASP A 61 14.88 16.17 -6.45
CA ASP A 61 15.03 16.91 -5.19
C ASP A 61 15.06 15.99 -3.96
N VAL A 62 15.01 14.67 -4.18
CA VAL A 62 14.96 13.67 -3.11
C VAL A 62 16.13 12.71 -3.16
N ASP A 63 16.60 12.35 -1.96
CA ASP A 63 17.69 11.41 -1.75
C ASP A 63 17.33 10.00 -2.23
N ALA A 64 18.36 9.17 -2.45
CA ALA A 64 18.22 7.83 -3.00
C ALA A 64 17.23 6.94 -2.22
N ASP A 65 17.20 7.06 -0.88
CA ASP A 65 16.30 6.29 -0.02
C ASP A 65 14.82 6.66 -0.24
N VAL A 66 14.53 7.94 -0.48
CA VAL A 66 13.18 8.42 -0.77
C VAL A 66 12.76 7.99 -2.18
N ARG A 67 13.70 7.99 -3.13
CA ARG A 67 13.47 7.48 -4.49
C ARG A 67 13.16 5.99 -4.51
N ALA A 68 13.89 5.20 -3.72
CA ALA A 68 13.66 3.75 -3.57
C ALA A 68 12.32 3.41 -2.89
N ALA A 69 11.75 4.34 -2.13
CA ALA A 69 10.44 4.18 -1.49
C ALA A 69 9.26 4.64 -2.36
N ALA A 70 9.51 5.07 -3.60
CA ALA A 70 8.44 5.45 -4.53
C ALA A 70 7.43 4.30 -4.69
N PRO A 71 6.11 4.58 -4.69
CA PRO A 71 5.11 3.53 -4.84
C PRO A 71 5.25 2.87 -6.20
N GLU A 72 5.64 1.60 -6.25
CA GLU A 72 5.57 0.77 -7.44
C GLU A 72 4.37 -0.17 -7.35
N VAL A 73 3.71 -0.46 -8.48
CA VAL A 73 2.71 -1.53 -8.55
C VAL A 73 3.44 -2.85 -8.35
N ARG A 74 3.66 -3.21 -7.10
CA ARG A 74 4.21 -4.49 -6.68
C ARG A 74 3.09 -5.52 -6.66
N LEU A 75 2.51 -5.80 -7.83
CA LEU A 75 1.84 -7.08 -8.06
C LEU A 75 2.84 -8.15 -7.62
N ALA A 76 2.71 -8.63 -6.38
CA ALA A 76 3.62 -9.59 -5.81
C ALA A 76 3.62 -10.77 -6.77
N ALA A 77 4.73 -10.91 -7.48
CA ALA A 77 5.06 -12.11 -8.22
C ALA A 77 5.21 -13.22 -7.18
N GLU A 78 4.14 -13.98 -7.01
CA GLU A 78 4.23 -15.43 -7.11
C GLU A 78 3.77 -15.83 -8.52
#